data_AF-W9YBW5-F1
#
_entry.id   AF-W9YBW5-F1
#
_cell.length_a   1.000
_cell.length_b   1.000
_cell.length_c   1.000
_cell.angle_alpha   90.00
_cell.angle_beta   90.00
_cell.angle_gamma   90.00
#
_symmetry.space_group_name_H-M   'P 1'
#
loop_
_entity.id
_entity.type
_entity.pdbx_description
1 polymer ?
#
loop_
_entity_poly.entity_id
_entity_poly.type
_entity_poly.pdbx_seq_one_letter_code
_entity_poly.pdbx_strand_id
1 'polypeptide(L)'
;MPSGDDKPPDLVRPTPKQASRVLRKSRRTWGGLLGQARSASGLPISCANINSLLHNTPALPSSAEVEEVVFRDKWVELGGFGVWGLGSTRCDLAGEVRNSSRTRVVIATRQPQYCTLSEEFGSNWTGFGGVRGKGSTGNYLSALVLGWSYVLSACLVELRRTSDSDTVLYTEAKALLLSDAKPVAESNGFVVPIGSADAAACRWWAAILAAGCGWQAVLHRSDYDYYPAWSCHLDDREQFKIHLDQPVDLSAFASACPPSSAQALQYLHDFARLHNVYDRLLAALTATLTIPEEKRHGVPVVLPRPGHALAASKKAQSTLFCMIPPERLLPHFMAFSCIFATGTTAF
;
A
#
# COMPACT_ATOMS: atom_id res chain seq x y z
N MET A 1 -61.85 5.53 37.76
CA MET A 1 -60.39 5.72 37.76
C MET A 1 -59.81 4.93 36.59
N PRO A 2 -59.54 5.57 35.43
CA PRO A 2 -58.88 4.90 34.32
C PRO A 2 -57.37 4.93 34.55
N SER A 3 -56.75 3.77 34.52
CA SER A 3 -55.31 3.54 34.70
C SER A 3 -54.53 3.87 33.43
N GLY A 4 -53.66 4.88 33.54
CA GLY A 4 -52.28 4.92 33.04
C GLY A 4 -51.96 4.51 31.60
N ASP A 5 -51.70 5.52 30.77
CA ASP A 5 -50.60 5.63 29.81
C ASP A 5 -50.24 4.40 28.94
N ASP A 6 -51.01 4.16 27.89
CA ASP A 6 -50.50 3.47 26.69
C ASP A 6 -49.63 4.45 25.88
N LYS A 7 -48.37 4.60 26.32
CA LYS A 7 -47.34 5.29 25.54
C LYS A 7 -47.05 4.43 24.29
N PRO A 8 -47.09 4.98 23.07
CA PRO A 8 -46.86 4.20 21.86
C PRO A 8 -45.49 3.51 21.93
N PRO A 9 -45.38 2.25 21.47
CA PRO A 9 -44.14 1.50 21.54
C PRO A 9 -43.03 2.26 20.81
N ASP A 10 -41.91 2.47 21.50
CA ASP A 10 -40.72 3.08 20.94
C ASP A 10 -40.22 2.24 19.77
N LEU A 11 -40.50 2.70 18.55
CA LEU A 11 -40.18 2.02 17.29
C LEU A 11 -38.67 1.88 17.06
N VAL A 12 -37.85 2.63 17.79
CA VAL A 12 -36.39 2.59 17.69
C VAL A 12 -35.79 1.57 18.66
N ARG A 13 -36.51 1.24 19.75
CA ARG A 13 -36.01 0.30 20.76
C ARG A 13 -36.49 -1.13 20.48
N PRO A 14 -35.58 -2.07 20.17
CA PRO A 14 -35.97 -3.45 19.94
C PRO A 14 -36.57 -4.07 21.20
N THR A 15 -37.69 -4.77 21.04
CA THR A 15 -38.29 -5.59 22.10
C THR A 15 -37.30 -6.69 22.55
N PRO A 16 -37.43 -7.23 23.78
CA PRO A 16 -36.57 -8.32 24.25
C PRO A 16 -36.50 -9.51 23.29
N LYS A 17 -37.63 -9.89 22.67
CA LYS A 17 -37.68 -10.97 21.66
C LYS A 17 -36.89 -10.63 20.40
N GLN A 18 -36.99 -9.40 19.91
CA GLN A 18 -36.22 -8.94 18.75
C GLN A 18 -34.72 -8.89 19.08
N ALA A 19 -34.35 -8.37 20.25
CA ALA A 19 -32.96 -8.34 20.72
C ALA A 19 -32.37 -9.76 20.83
N SER A 20 -33.08 -10.71 21.46
CA SER A 20 -32.65 -12.11 21.54
C SER A 20 -32.50 -12.76 20.16
N ARG A 21 -33.41 -12.47 19.22
CA ARG A 21 -33.32 -12.96 17.84
C ARG A 21 -32.09 -12.43 17.11
N VAL A 22 -31.81 -11.14 17.23
CA VAL A 22 -30.62 -10.49 16.65
C VAL A 22 -29.35 -11.06 17.27
N LEU A 23 -29.28 -11.18 18.60
CA LEU A 23 -28.13 -11.76 19.30
C LEU A 23 -27.86 -13.20 18.87
N ARG A 24 -28.90 -14.04 18.76
CA ARG A 24 -28.75 -15.43 18.30
C ARG A 24 -28.26 -15.50 16.86
N LYS A 25 -28.80 -14.65 15.97
CA LYS A 25 -28.34 -14.56 14.57
C LYS A 25 -26.89 -14.10 14.50
N SER A 26 -26.55 -13.04 15.23
CA SER A 26 -25.20 -12.49 15.34
C SER A 26 -24.20 -13.55 15.81
N ARG A 27 -24.47 -14.24 16.93
CA ARG A 27 -23.61 -15.32 17.43
C ARG A 27 -23.41 -16.45 16.43
N ARG A 28 -24.48 -16.87 15.73
CA ARG A 28 -24.39 -17.91 14.69
C ARG A 28 -23.54 -17.44 13.51
N THR A 29 -23.75 -16.21 13.05
CA THR A 29 -23.01 -15.63 11.92
C THR A 29 -21.53 -15.46 12.27
N TRP A 30 -21.21 -14.76 13.36
CA TRP A 30 -19.82 -14.56 13.78
C TRP A 30 -19.13 -15.85 14.19
N GLY A 31 -19.85 -16.78 14.84
CA GLY A 31 -19.32 -18.11 15.15
C GLY A 31 -19.01 -18.93 13.90
N GLY A 32 -19.86 -18.86 12.88
CA GLY A 32 -19.62 -19.48 11.58
C GLY A 32 -18.41 -18.86 10.85
N LEU A 33 -18.33 -17.53 10.81
CA LEU A 33 -17.20 -16.80 10.22
C LEU A 33 -15.87 -17.12 10.93
N LEU A 34 -15.87 -17.15 12.27
CA LEU A 34 -14.71 -17.53 13.07
C LEU A 34 -14.30 -18.99 12.79
N GLY A 35 -15.26 -19.90 12.69
CA GLY A 35 -15.00 -21.30 12.32
C GLY A 35 -14.35 -21.43 10.94
N GLN A 36 -14.84 -20.67 9.95
CA GLN A 36 -14.25 -20.62 8.61
C GLN A 36 -12.85 -19.99 8.60
N ALA A 37 -12.65 -18.89 9.33
CA ALA A 37 -11.34 -18.24 9.43
C ALA A 37 -10.29 -19.16 10.08
N ARG A 38 -10.67 -19.92 11.10
CA ARG A 38 -9.77 -20.89 11.76
C ARG A 38 -9.40 -22.08 10.89
N SER A 39 -10.27 -22.49 9.95
CA SER A 39 -9.99 -23.59 9.02
C SER A 39 -9.39 -23.13 7.70
N ALA A 40 -9.31 -21.83 7.45
CA ALA A 40 -8.73 -21.27 6.25
C ALA A 40 -7.22 -21.53 6.22
N SER A 41 -6.73 -21.94 5.05
CA SER A 41 -5.29 -22.15 4.81
C SER A 41 -4.61 -20.99 4.07
N GLY A 42 -5.37 -19.93 3.77
CA GLY A 42 -4.93 -18.73 3.07
C GLY A 42 -6.07 -17.71 3.00
N LEU A 43 -5.78 -16.53 2.45
CA LEU A 43 -6.77 -15.46 2.30
C LEU A 43 -7.82 -15.83 1.24
N PRO A 44 -9.10 -15.44 1.37
CA PRO A 44 -10.08 -15.65 0.30
C PRO A 44 -9.62 -15.05 -1.04
N ILE A 45 -9.94 -15.69 -2.16
CA ILE A 45 -9.56 -15.17 -3.49
C ILE A 45 -10.15 -13.78 -3.79
N SER A 46 -11.28 -13.45 -3.15
CA SER A 46 -11.88 -12.12 -3.23
C SER A 46 -10.95 -11.02 -2.70
N CYS A 47 -10.03 -11.35 -1.79
CA CYS A 47 -9.02 -10.40 -1.30
C CYS A 47 -7.98 -10.00 -2.36
N ALA A 48 -7.85 -10.77 -3.45
CA ALA A 48 -6.97 -10.41 -4.56
C ALA A 48 -7.57 -9.32 -5.45
N ASN A 49 -8.89 -9.11 -5.42
CA ASN A 49 -9.58 -8.07 -6.18
C ASN A 49 -9.52 -6.73 -5.44
N ILE A 50 -8.35 -6.12 -5.39
CA ILE A 50 -8.15 -4.82 -4.70
C ILE A 50 -8.91 -3.67 -5.36
N ASN A 51 -9.31 -3.79 -6.63
CA ASN A 51 -10.17 -2.81 -7.30
C ASN A 51 -11.53 -2.68 -6.62
N SER A 52 -11.97 -3.70 -5.89
CA SER A 52 -13.19 -3.63 -5.08
C SER A 52 -13.11 -2.59 -3.96
N LEU A 53 -11.90 -2.18 -3.53
CA LEU A 53 -11.69 -1.12 -2.54
C LEU A 53 -12.06 0.26 -3.08
N LEU A 54 -11.89 0.47 -4.39
CA LEU A 54 -12.00 1.80 -4.97
C LEU A 54 -13.43 2.31 -5.02
N HIS A 55 -14.44 1.48 -5.26
CA HIS A 55 -15.84 1.93 -5.41
C HIS A 55 -15.95 3.25 -6.21
N ASN A 56 -16.41 4.34 -5.59
CA ASN A 56 -16.51 5.69 -6.17
C ASN A 56 -15.43 6.64 -5.60
N THR A 57 -14.30 6.11 -5.13
CA THR A 57 -13.18 6.92 -4.62
C THR A 57 -12.65 7.76 -5.76
N PRO A 58 -12.56 9.09 -5.62
CA PRO A 58 -12.02 9.94 -6.67
C PRO A 58 -10.52 9.71 -6.84
N ALA A 59 -9.99 10.05 -8.01
CA ALA A 59 -8.56 10.18 -8.21
C ALA A 59 -8.00 11.32 -7.35
N LEU A 60 -6.77 11.17 -6.86
CA LEU A 60 -6.01 12.31 -6.34
C LEU A 60 -5.81 13.32 -7.49
N PRO A 61 -6.14 14.61 -7.29
CA PRO A 61 -6.11 15.61 -8.35
C PRO A 61 -4.70 16.15 -8.60
N SER A 62 -4.47 16.59 -9.84
CA SER A 62 -3.26 17.33 -10.22
C SER A 62 -3.18 18.71 -9.56
N SER A 63 -1.99 19.30 -9.54
CA SER A 63 -1.75 20.66 -8.98
C SER A 63 -2.59 21.75 -9.64
N ALA A 64 -2.98 21.58 -10.90
CA ALA A 64 -3.83 22.51 -11.63
C ALA A 64 -5.33 22.43 -11.24
N GLU A 65 -5.78 21.29 -10.74
CA GLU A 65 -7.20 21.06 -10.41
C GLU A 65 -7.56 21.47 -8.99
N VAL A 66 -6.63 21.27 -8.04
CA VAL A 66 -6.86 21.56 -6.62
C VAL A 66 -5.59 22.13 -6.00
N GLU A 67 -5.72 23.29 -5.38
CA GLU A 67 -4.67 23.91 -4.56
C GLU A 67 -4.42 23.07 -3.30
N GLU A 68 -3.14 22.91 -2.98
CA GLU A 68 -2.73 22.30 -1.72
C GLU A 68 -2.52 23.35 -0.64
N VAL A 69 -2.70 22.92 0.60
CA VAL A 69 -2.52 23.76 1.78
C VAL A 69 -1.39 23.18 2.61
N VAL A 70 -0.36 23.99 2.86
CA VAL A 70 0.67 23.67 3.86
C VAL A 70 0.11 24.01 5.23
N PHE A 71 -0.09 23.00 6.08
CA PHE A 71 -0.63 23.20 7.41
C PHE A 71 0.48 23.20 8.47
N ARG A 72 0.65 24.35 9.12
CA ARG A 72 1.61 24.58 10.22
C ARG A 72 3.04 24.11 9.90
N ASP A 73 3.43 24.20 8.63
CA ASP A 73 4.72 23.73 8.10
C ASP A 73 5.01 22.24 8.37
N LYS A 74 4.02 21.43 8.76
CA LYS A 74 4.20 20.02 9.15
C LYS A 74 3.79 19.05 8.05
N TRP A 75 2.73 19.36 7.33
CA TRP A 75 2.18 18.48 6.30
C TRP A 75 1.45 19.27 5.22
N VAL A 76 1.33 18.64 4.06
CA VAL A 76 0.63 19.16 2.87
C VAL A 76 -0.71 18.44 2.76
N GLU A 77 -1.79 19.22 2.69
CA GLU A 77 -3.18 18.72 2.60
C GLU A 77 -3.83 19.08 1.28
N LEU A 78 -4.68 18.19 0.79
CA LEU A 78 -5.70 18.48 -0.21
C LEU A 78 -7.07 18.52 0.47
N GLY A 79 -7.92 19.46 0.05
CA GLY A 79 -9.28 19.58 0.56
C GLY A 79 -10.32 19.32 -0.53
N GLY A 80 -11.32 18.50 -0.24
CA GLY A 80 -12.41 18.20 -1.16
C GLY A 80 -13.73 17.94 -0.43
N PHE A 81 -14.80 17.71 -1.18
CA PHE A 81 -16.10 17.30 -0.66
C PHE A 81 -16.80 16.40 -1.68
N GLY A 82 -17.62 15.47 -1.19
CA GLY A 82 -18.48 14.66 -2.03
C GLY A 82 -19.75 15.42 -2.39
N VAL A 83 -20.26 15.17 -3.59
CA VAL A 83 -21.53 15.68 -4.08
C VAL A 83 -22.47 14.48 -4.26
N TRP A 84 -23.62 14.49 -3.61
CA TRP A 84 -24.57 13.39 -3.63
C TRP A 84 -26.00 13.88 -3.83
N GLY A 85 -26.83 13.05 -4.46
CA GLY A 85 -28.25 13.33 -4.66
C GLY A 85 -29.04 12.03 -4.56
N LEU A 86 -30.29 12.12 -4.11
CA LEU A 86 -31.18 10.97 -4.06
C LEU A 86 -31.93 10.86 -5.39
N GLY A 87 -31.63 9.79 -6.15
CA GLY A 87 -32.30 9.49 -7.42
C GLY A 87 -33.74 8.97 -7.29
N SER A 88 -34.35 9.05 -6.11
CA SER A 88 -35.72 8.60 -5.87
C SER A 88 -36.66 9.78 -5.98
N THR A 89 -37.80 9.63 -6.66
CA THR A 89 -38.87 10.64 -6.73
C THR A 89 -39.87 10.56 -5.57
N ARG A 90 -39.70 9.61 -4.64
CA ARG A 90 -40.65 9.33 -3.54
C ARG A 90 -40.19 9.84 -2.17
N CYS A 91 -39.14 10.66 -2.13
CA CYS A 91 -38.63 11.25 -0.91
C CYS A 91 -38.68 12.76 -1.06
N ASP A 92 -39.04 13.51 -0.01
CA ASP A 92 -39.02 14.98 -0.06
C ASP A 92 -37.60 15.55 -0.21
N LEU A 93 -36.59 14.68 -0.08
CA LEU A 93 -35.17 14.96 -0.34
C LEU A 93 -34.76 14.63 -1.80
N ALA A 94 -35.72 14.25 -2.65
CA ALA A 94 -35.53 13.97 -4.07
C ALA A 94 -35.14 15.24 -4.83
N GLY A 95 -34.14 15.15 -5.71
CA GLY A 95 -33.80 16.23 -6.63
C GLY A 95 -32.89 17.33 -6.06
N GLU A 96 -32.63 17.36 -4.75
CA GLU A 96 -31.61 18.24 -4.18
C GLU A 96 -30.23 17.57 -4.19
N VAL A 97 -29.28 18.19 -4.89
CA VAL A 97 -27.87 17.85 -4.79
C VAL A 97 -27.32 18.46 -3.51
N ARG A 98 -26.65 17.63 -2.71
CA ARG A 98 -26.07 18.00 -1.42
C ARG A 98 -24.57 17.76 -1.42
N ASN A 99 -23.88 18.61 -0.68
CA ASN A 99 -22.45 18.49 -0.46
C ASN A 99 -22.22 17.79 0.89
N SER A 100 -21.26 16.89 0.93
CA SER A 100 -20.75 16.37 2.20
C SER A 100 -19.95 17.46 2.92
N SER A 101 -19.63 17.19 4.19
CA SER A 101 -18.59 17.94 4.89
C SER A 101 -17.29 17.92 4.09
N ARG A 102 -16.52 19.01 4.21
CA ARG A 102 -15.19 19.11 3.59
C ARG A 102 -14.26 18.10 4.27
N THR A 103 -13.69 17.21 3.47
CA THR A 103 -12.67 16.25 3.89
C THR A 103 -11.31 16.79 3.51
N ARG A 104 -10.34 16.61 4.39
CA ARG A 104 -8.94 16.87 4.11
C ARG A 104 -8.17 15.57 4.01
N VAL A 105 -7.11 15.58 3.22
CA VAL A 105 -6.32 14.40 2.87
C VAL A 105 -4.85 14.82 2.96
N VAL A 106 -4.07 14.17 3.83
CA VAL A 106 -2.64 14.49 3.98
C VAL A 106 -1.87 13.69 2.94
N ILE A 107 -1.18 14.39 2.04
CA ILE A 107 -0.47 13.79 0.93
C ILE A 107 1.05 13.75 1.16
N ALA A 108 1.58 14.65 1.99
CA ALA A 108 3.01 14.71 2.30
C ALA A 108 3.28 15.30 3.68
N THR A 109 4.45 15.01 4.24
CA THR A 109 4.88 15.38 5.61
C THR A 109 6.37 15.72 5.67
N ARG A 110 6.84 16.39 6.72
CA ARG A 110 8.24 16.82 6.88
C ARG A 110 9.29 15.71 7.05
N GLN A 111 8.88 14.48 7.32
CA GLN A 111 9.81 13.36 7.53
C GLN A 111 9.33 12.14 6.76
N PRO A 112 10.21 11.35 6.13
CA PRO A 112 9.82 10.07 5.57
C PRO A 112 9.56 9.05 6.68
N GLN A 113 8.93 7.93 6.33
CA GLN A 113 8.70 6.80 7.24
C GLN A 113 9.82 5.77 7.11
N TYR A 114 10.10 5.04 8.20
CA TYR A 114 11.00 3.91 8.19
C TYR A 114 10.28 2.64 8.66
N CYS A 115 10.65 1.51 8.07
CA CYS A 115 10.14 0.19 8.43
C CYS A 115 11.24 -0.73 8.94
N THR A 116 10.88 -1.60 9.89
CA THR A 116 11.75 -2.66 10.42
C THR A 116 11.29 -4.04 9.94
N LEU A 117 12.16 -5.04 10.04
CA LEU A 117 11.83 -6.41 9.64
C LEU A 117 11.65 -7.30 10.88
N SER A 118 10.50 -7.97 10.97
CA SER A 118 10.13 -8.79 12.11
C SER A 118 9.93 -10.26 11.77
N GLU A 119 10.30 -11.13 12.72
CA GLU A 119 10.02 -12.57 12.71
C GLU A 119 8.59 -12.87 13.23
N GLU A 120 7.87 -11.88 13.75
CA GLU A 120 6.50 -12.08 14.26
C GLU A 120 5.52 -12.52 13.16
N PHE A 121 5.84 -12.16 11.92
CA PHE A 121 5.15 -12.60 10.73
C PHE A 121 5.82 -13.87 10.21
N GLY A 122 5.04 -14.93 10.04
CA GLY A 122 5.56 -16.18 9.49
C GLY A 122 6.31 -15.95 8.17
N SER A 123 7.48 -16.55 8.04
CA SER A 123 8.34 -16.44 6.84
C SER A 123 7.70 -16.99 5.56
N ASN A 124 6.59 -17.73 5.68
CA ASN A 124 5.84 -18.29 4.58
C ASN A 124 4.55 -17.51 4.32
N TRP A 125 4.46 -16.92 3.13
CA TRP A 125 3.21 -16.33 2.63
C TRP A 125 2.19 -17.43 2.32
N THR A 126 0.99 -17.33 2.92
CA THR A 126 -0.07 -18.34 2.80
C THR A 126 -0.88 -18.25 1.50
N GLY A 127 -0.76 -17.14 0.75
CA GLY A 127 -1.40 -16.97 -0.54
C GLY A 127 -2.90 -16.71 -0.48
N PHE A 128 -3.48 -16.56 -1.67
CA PHE A 128 -4.92 -16.52 -1.86
C PHE A 128 -5.47 -17.95 -2.11
N GLY A 129 -6.62 -18.26 -1.54
CA GLY A 129 -7.30 -19.55 -1.64
C GLY A 129 -7.55 -19.92 -3.10
N GLY A 130 -7.32 -21.19 -3.44
CA GLY A 130 -7.40 -21.69 -4.82
C GLY A 130 -6.18 -21.38 -5.69
N VAL A 131 -5.33 -20.42 -5.30
CA VAL A 131 -4.05 -20.11 -5.96
C VAL A 131 -2.91 -20.72 -5.14
N ARG A 132 -2.88 -22.06 -5.04
CA ARG A 132 -1.78 -22.74 -4.36
C ARG A 132 -0.54 -22.71 -5.25
N GLY A 133 0.37 -21.80 -4.96
CA GLY A 133 1.78 -21.97 -5.30
C GLY A 133 2.35 -23.15 -4.50
N LYS A 134 2.18 -24.39 -4.97
CA LYS A 134 2.93 -25.52 -4.41
C LYS A 134 4.42 -25.28 -4.66
N GLY A 135 5.15 -24.85 -3.64
CA GLY A 135 6.60 -24.63 -3.66
C GLY A 135 6.93 -23.23 -3.15
N SER A 136 7.67 -23.20 -2.04
CA SER A 136 8.11 -21.99 -1.35
C SER A 136 9.03 -21.17 -2.26
N THR A 137 8.45 -20.22 -2.99
CA THR A 137 9.22 -19.07 -3.47
C THR A 137 9.43 -18.14 -2.28
N GLY A 138 10.61 -17.57 -2.13
CA GLY A 138 10.96 -16.71 -0.99
C GLY A 138 9.89 -15.65 -0.68
N ASN A 139 9.80 -15.22 0.57
CA ASN A 139 8.87 -14.16 0.94
C ASN A 139 9.46 -12.80 0.54
N TYR A 140 9.08 -12.28 -0.63
CA TYR A 140 9.53 -10.98 -1.13
C TYR A 140 8.60 -9.82 -0.73
N LEU A 141 7.69 -10.01 0.23
CA LEU A 141 6.66 -9.01 0.54
C LEU A 141 7.27 -7.66 0.95
N SER A 142 8.27 -7.66 1.82
CA SER A 142 8.95 -6.43 2.26
C SER A 142 9.62 -5.68 1.11
N ALA A 143 10.34 -6.38 0.23
CA ALA A 143 10.94 -5.80 -0.97
C ALA A 143 9.88 -5.18 -1.90
N LEU A 144 8.74 -5.87 -2.08
CA LEU A 144 7.64 -5.38 -2.90
C LEU A 144 6.91 -4.19 -2.27
N VAL A 145 6.77 -4.13 -0.94
CA VAL A 145 6.20 -2.97 -0.22
C VAL A 145 7.09 -1.75 -0.42
N LEU A 146 8.42 -1.90 -0.29
CA LEU A 146 9.38 -0.82 -0.54
C LEU A 146 9.32 -0.33 -2.00
N GLY A 147 9.16 -1.25 -2.95
CA GLY A 147 8.97 -0.89 -4.36
C GLY A 147 7.65 -0.16 -4.63
N TRP A 148 6.53 -0.60 -4.03
CA TRP A 148 5.25 0.13 -4.14
C TRP A 148 5.30 1.49 -3.45
N SER A 149 5.99 1.60 -2.32
CA SER A 149 6.25 2.86 -1.63
C SER A 149 6.92 3.88 -2.57
N TYR A 150 7.93 3.42 -3.33
CA TYR A 150 8.54 4.23 -4.40
C TYR A 150 7.51 4.63 -5.46
N VAL A 151 6.79 3.66 -6.04
CA VAL A 151 5.84 3.89 -7.14
C VAL A 151 4.79 4.95 -6.75
N LEU A 152 4.17 4.82 -5.58
CA LEU A 152 3.15 5.78 -5.11
C LEU A 152 3.77 7.15 -4.79
N SER A 153 4.99 7.19 -4.27
CA SER A 153 5.68 8.45 -3.97
C SER A 153 6.09 9.20 -5.24
N ALA A 154 6.64 8.49 -6.24
CA ALA A 154 6.97 9.04 -7.55
C ALA A 154 5.70 9.52 -8.28
N CYS A 155 4.62 8.74 -8.22
CA CYS A 155 3.33 9.11 -8.82
C CYS A 155 2.79 10.41 -8.21
N LEU A 156 2.93 10.61 -6.88
CA LEU A 156 2.52 11.87 -6.26
C LEU A 156 3.34 13.05 -6.77
N VAL A 157 4.67 12.89 -6.87
CA VAL A 157 5.56 13.94 -7.38
C VAL A 157 5.18 14.29 -8.81
N GLU A 158 5.00 13.30 -9.68
CA GLU A 158 4.59 13.51 -11.08
C GLU A 158 3.25 14.26 -11.19
N LEU A 159 2.28 13.89 -10.36
CA LEU A 159 0.93 14.45 -10.37
C LEU A 159 0.86 15.88 -9.77
N ARG A 160 1.70 16.17 -8.77
CA ARG A 160 1.68 17.42 -7.99
C ARG A 160 2.85 18.34 -8.31
N ARG A 161 3.68 18.01 -9.30
CA ARG A 161 4.84 18.82 -9.71
C ARG A 161 4.41 20.24 -10.04
N THR A 162 5.12 21.20 -9.47
CA THR A 162 4.96 22.63 -9.75
C THR A 162 6.26 23.31 -10.18
N SER A 163 7.40 22.70 -9.87
CA SER A 163 8.73 23.21 -10.19
C SER A 163 9.71 22.05 -10.41
N ASP A 164 10.96 22.36 -10.77
CA ASP A 164 12.02 21.36 -10.93
C ASP A 164 12.59 20.85 -9.59
N SER A 165 12.30 21.55 -8.48
CA SER A 165 12.62 21.07 -7.14
C SER A 165 11.68 19.94 -6.68
N ASP A 166 10.55 19.73 -7.36
CA ASP A 166 9.66 18.60 -7.14
C ASP A 166 10.16 17.40 -7.95
N THR A 167 10.90 16.53 -7.29
CA THR A 167 11.62 15.46 -7.98
C THR A 167 11.82 14.23 -7.12
N VAL A 168 12.17 13.13 -7.78
CA VAL A 168 12.71 11.94 -7.14
C VAL A 168 14.23 11.92 -7.36
N LEU A 169 14.99 11.62 -6.32
CA LEU A 169 16.45 11.62 -6.31
C LEU A 169 16.96 10.31 -5.70
N TYR A 170 18.11 9.85 -6.18
CA TYR A 170 18.89 8.83 -5.46
C TYR A 170 19.75 9.51 -4.41
N THR A 171 19.99 8.80 -3.31
CA THR A 171 21.04 9.15 -2.35
C THR A 171 22.27 8.27 -2.60
N GLU A 172 23.27 8.41 -1.74
CA GLU A 172 24.45 7.55 -1.71
C GLU A 172 24.19 6.15 -1.13
N ALA A 173 23.09 5.98 -0.38
CA ALA A 173 22.75 4.70 0.22
C ALA A 173 22.27 3.70 -0.84
N LYS A 174 22.82 2.50 -0.79
CA LYS A 174 22.54 1.42 -1.74
C LYS A 174 22.70 0.05 -1.09
N ALA A 175 21.83 -0.88 -1.48
CA ALA A 175 21.98 -2.28 -1.13
C ALA A 175 23.26 -2.86 -1.74
N LEU A 176 23.85 -3.84 -1.05
CA LEU A 176 25.05 -4.52 -1.53
C LEU A 176 24.72 -5.36 -2.77
N LEU A 177 25.49 -5.17 -3.85
CA LEU A 177 25.41 -5.99 -5.05
C LEU A 177 26.33 -7.20 -4.93
N LEU A 178 25.79 -8.39 -5.20
CA LEU A 178 26.50 -9.66 -5.25
C LEU A 178 26.56 -10.12 -6.70
N SER A 179 27.77 -10.34 -7.20
CA SER A 179 28.02 -11.07 -8.44
C SER A 179 28.66 -12.42 -8.11
N ASP A 180 28.40 -13.44 -8.93
CA ASP A 180 28.71 -14.88 -8.74
C ASP A 180 30.18 -15.29 -8.45
N ALA A 181 31.07 -14.35 -8.12
CA ALA A 181 32.49 -14.62 -7.98
C ALA A 181 32.90 -15.34 -6.68
N LYS A 182 32.08 -15.39 -5.62
CA LYS A 182 32.38 -16.18 -4.40
C LYS A 182 31.13 -16.67 -3.67
N PRO A 183 31.12 -17.92 -3.14
CA PRO A 183 30.09 -18.35 -2.20
C PRO A 183 30.19 -17.46 -0.97
N VAL A 184 29.16 -16.67 -0.77
CA VAL A 184 29.08 -15.76 0.36
C VAL A 184 28.92 -16.63 1.62
N ALA A 185 30.00 -16.74 2.41
CA ALA A 185 29.94 -17.26 3.77
C ALA A 185 28.80 -16.57 4.51
N GLU A 186 28.08 -17.32 5.35
CA GLU A 186 26.97 -16.91 6.22
C GLU A 186 27.06 -15.43 6.61
N SER A 187 26.48 -14.55 5.81
CA SER A 187 26.64 -13.11 5.98
C SER A 187 25.26 -12.50 6.17
N ASN A 188 25.11 -11.83 7.31
CA ASN A 188 23.94 -11.08 7.74
C ASN A 188 23.22 -10.40 6.57
N GLY A 189 21.92 -10.65 6.41
CA GLY A 189 21.05 -9.97 5.44
C GLY A 189 20.38 -10.87 4.40
N PHE A 190 19.34 -10.34 3.76
CA PHE A 190 18.45 -11.08 2.89
C PHE A 190 18.80 -10.90 1.41
N VAL A 191 19.02 -12.00 0.69
CA VAL A 191 19.39 -11.97 -0.73
C VAL A 191 18.13 -11.91 -1.61
N VAL A 192 18.04 -10.88 -2.45
CA VAL A 192 16.98 -10.67 -3.44
C VAL A 192 17.57 -10.88 -4.84
N PRO A 193 17.21 -11.96 -5.54
CA PRO A 193 17.61 -12.14 -6.93
C PRO A 193 16.76 -11.25 -7.82
N ILE A 194 17.36 -10.36 -8.60
CA ILE A 194 16.62 -9.49 -9.54
C ILE A 194 16.75 -9.93 -11.01
N GLY A 195 17.50 -11.02 -11.26
CA GLY A 195 17.68 -11.61 -12.57
C GLY A 195 18.60 -10.80 -13.48
N SER A 196 18.38 -10.90 -14.79
CA SER A 196 19.08 -10.14 -15.83
C SER A 196 18.47 -8.74 -16.04
N ALA A 197 18.41 -7.94 -14.98
CA ALA A 197 17.91 -6.56 -15.02
C ALA A 197 18.96 -5.61 -15.64
N ASP A 198 18.51 -4.56 -16.33
CA ASP A 198 19.42 -3.53 -16.86
C ASP A 198 20.02 -2.66 -15.74
N ALA A 199 21.00 -1.81 -16.08
CA ALA A 199 21.69 -0.98 -15.09
C ALA A 199 20.76 -0.01 -14.34
N ALA A 200 19.70 0.49 -15.00
CA ALA A 200 18.75 1.42 -14.40
C ALA A 200 17.82 0.71 -13.40
N ALA A 201 17.30 -0.45 -13.77
CA ALA A 201 16.53 -1.33 -12.89
C ALA A 201 17.38 -1.82 -11.71
N CYS A 202 18.65 -2.18 -11.94
CA CYS A 202 19.58 -2.56 -10.87
C CYS A 202 19.82 -1.41 -9.89
N ARG A 203 20.05 -0.18 -10.38
CA ARG A 203 20.21 1.00 -9.52
C ARG A 203 18.95 1.28 -8.71
N TRP A 204 17.79 1.16 -9.34
CA TRP A 204 16.51 1.34 -8.65
C TRP A 204 16.30 0.31 -7.53
N TRP A 205 16.51 -0.98 -7.81
CA TRP A 205 16.45 -2.03 -6.78
C TRP A 205 17.46 -1.77 -5.65
N ALA A 206 18.67 -1.34 -5.98
CA ALA A 206 19.69 -1.02 -4.99
C ALA A 206 19.27 0.15 -4.08
N ALA A 207 18.58 1.15 -4.63
CA ALA A 207 18.10 2.29 -3.87
C ALA A 207 16.91 1.94 -2.95
N ILE A 208 15.91 1.20 -3.44
CA ILE A 208 14.73 0.87 -2.63
C ILE A 208 15.03 -0.16 -1.53
N LEU A 209 16.04 -1.02 -1.73
CA LEU A 209 16.48 -2.02 -0.76
C LEU A 209 17.65 -1.55 0.11
N ALA A 210 18.10 -0.29 -0.04
CA ALA A 210 19.18 0.25 0.77
C ALA A 210 18.78 0.28 2.25
N ALA A 211 19.74 -0.03 3.13
CA ALA A 211 19.60 0.32 4.54
C ALA A 211 19.55 1.84 4.67
N GLY A 212 18.56 2.36 5.40
CA GLY A 212 18.28 3.78 5.45
C GLY A 212 17.54 4.25 4.21
N CYS A 213 17.92 5.43 3.72
CA CYS A 213 17.18 6.13 2.66
C CYS A 213 18.00 6.16 1.37
N GLY A 214 17.81 5.19 0.46
CA GLY A 214 18.51 5.12 -0.84
C GLY A 214 17.91 5.99 -1.95
N TRP A 215 16.70 6.50 -1.73
CA TRP A 215 15.98 7.38 -2.65
C TRP A 215 15.09 8.34 -1.86
N GLN A 216 14.75 9.48 -2.45
CA GLN A 216 13.85 10.47 -1.86
C GLN A 216 12.92 11.01 -2.94
N ALA A 217 11.62 11.02 -2.66
CA ALA A 217 10.64 11.80 -3.41
C ALA A 217 10.33 13.07 -2.61
N VAL A 218 10.45 14.23 -3.25
CA VAL A 218 10.35 15.53 -2.58
C VAL A 218 9.36 16.43 -3.29
N LEU A 219 8.50 17.07 -2.50
CA LEU A 219 7.70 18.22 -2.88
C LEU A 219 8.25 19.43 -2.12
N HIS A 220 8.75 20.44 -2.82
CA HIS A 220 9.33 21.63 -2.20
C HIS A 220 8.27 22.73 -2.04
N ARG A 221 7.86 23.03 -0.80
CA ARG A 221 6.81 24.02 -0.50
C ARG A 221 7.26 24.94 0.61
N SER A 222 7.04 26.25 0.45
CA SER A 222 7.31 27.23 1.53
C SER A 222 8.70 27.07 2.16
N ASP A 223 9.75 26.95 1.33
CA ASP A 223 11.16 26.74 1.73
C ASP A 223 11.47 25.40 2.42
N TYR A 224 10.53 24.46 2.41
CA TYR A 224 10.64 23.16 3.05
C TYR A 224 10.41 22.00 2.10
N ASP A 225 11.18 20.94 2.32
CA ASP A 225 10.95 19.66 1.67
C ASP A 225 9.88 18.86 2.43
N TYR A 226 8.94 18.31 1.65
CA TYR A 226 7.90 17.40 2.11
C TYR A 226 7.99 16.08 1.36
N TYR A 227 7.87 14.99 2.11
CA TYR A 227 7.94 13.63 1.61
C TYR A 227 6.52 13.05 1.48
N PRO A 228 6.19 12.42 0.33
CA PRO A 228 4.91 11.74 0.14
C PRO A 228 4.54 10.81 1.31
N ALA A 229 3.24 10.68 1.58
CA ALA A 229 2.74 9.89 2.71
C ALA A 229 3.16 8.41 2.66
N TRP A 230 3.40 7.87 1.46
CA TRP A 230 3.86 6.50 1.23
C TRP A 230 5.37 6.34 1.27
N SER A 231 6.16 7.42 1.35
CA SER A 231 7.63 7.33 1.37
C SER A 231 8.09 6.58 2.61
N CYS A 232 8.54 5.34 2.38
CA CYS A 232 8.89 4.37 3.39
C CYS A 232 10.22 3.74 3.00
N HIS A 233 11.13 3.69 3.95
CA HIS A 233 12.48 3.20 3.74
C HIS A 233 12.83 2.15 4.79
N LEU A 234 13.87 1.37 4.51
CA LEU A 234 14.33 0.37 5.46
C LEU A 234 15.09 1.05 6.61
N ASP A 235 14.90 0.59 7.85
CA ASP A 235 15.74 1.00 8.97
C ASP A 235 17.22 0.65 8.74
N ASP A 236 18.13 1.50 9.20
CA ASP A 236 19.59 1.35 9.01
C ASP A 236 20.16 0.03 9.58
N ARG A 237 19.44 -0.63 10.48
CA ARG A 237 19.84 -1.89 11.11
C ARG A 237 19.56 -3.12 10.24
N GLU A 238 18.69 -3.00 9.26
CA GLU A 238 18.27 -4.09 8.40
C GLU A 238 19.06 -4.08 7.08
N GLN A 239 19.31 -5.25 6.50
CA GLN A 239 20.18 -5.35 5.32
C GLN A 239 19.60 -6.30 4.27
N PHE A 240 19.32 -5.75 3.10
CA PHE A 240 19.14 -6.51 1.88
C PHE A 240 20.42 -6.56 1.05
N LYS A 241 20.54 -7.62 0.27
CA LYS A 241 21.58 -7.82 -0.73
C LYS A 241 20.92 -8.18 -2.04
N ILE A 242 21.48 -7.73 -3.15
CA ILE A 242 20.95 -8.00 -4.48
C ILE A 242 21.85 -9.02 -5.15
N HIS A 243 21.25 -10.09 -5.65
CA HIS A 243 21.94 -11.07 -6.49
C HIS A 243 21.63 -10.78 -7.95
N LEU A 244 22.70 -10.66 -8.74
CA LEU A 244 22.68 -10.38 -10.16
C LEU A 244 23.15 -11.60 -10.94
N ASP A 245 22.38 -12.03 -11.94
CA ASP A 245 22.77 -13.15 -12.82
C ASP A 245 23.96 -12.77 -13.72
N GLN A 246 24.15 -11.47 -13.97
CA GLN A 246 25.19 -10.93 -14.84
C GLN A 246 25.86 -9.70 -14.20
N PRO A 247 27.16 -9.47 -14.46
CA PRO A 247 27.82 -8.23 -14.05
C PRO A 247 27.14 -7.02 -14.69
N VAL A 248 26.91 -5.98 -13.89
CA VAL A 248 26.34 -4.71 -14.35
C VAL A 248 27.47 -3.71 -14.56
N ASP A 249 27.37 -2.92 -15.63
CA ASP A 249 28.26 -1.77 -15.85
C ASP A 249 28.04 -0.71 -14.76
N LEU A 250 29.02 -0.57 -13.87
CA LEU A 250 28.97 0.36 -12.75
C LEU A 250 28.97 1.82 -13.18
N SER A 251 29.44 2.14 -14.40
CA SER A 251 29.40 3.51 -14.92
C SER A 251 27.98 3.93 -15.32
N ALA A 252 27.24 3.05 -16.01
CA ALA A 252 25.82 3.22 -16.29
C ALA A 252 24.98 3.23 -15.01
N PHE A 253 25.35 2.40 -14.03
CA PHE A 253 24.70 2.37 -12.71
C PHE A 253 24.85 3.69 -11.92
N ALA A 254 26.01 4.33 -12.01
CA ALA A 254 26.28 5.59 -11.32
C ALA A 254 25.55 6.78 -11.96
N SER A 255 25.37 6.76 -13.28
CA SER A 255 24.71 7.81 -14.06
C SER A 255 23.19 7.64 -14.21
N ALA A 256 22.64 6.51 -13.77
CA ALA A 256 21.21 6.22 -13.87
C ALA A 256 20.37 7.20 -13.03
N CYS A 257 19.33 7.78 -13.66
CA CYS A 257 18.33 8.58 -12.98
C CYS A 257 17.27 7.69 -12.31
N PRO A 258 16.59 8.20 -11.26
CA PRO A 258 15.40 7.54 -10.72
C PRO A 258 14.32 7.39 -11.80
N PRO A 259 13.67 6.20 -11.91
CA PRO A 259 12.61 5.96 -12.89
C PRO A 259 11.33 6.75 -12.57
N SER A 260 10.46 6.93 -13.57
CA SER A 260 9.08 7.36 -13.33
C SER A 260 8.28 6.31 -12.57
N SER A 261 7.11 6.67 -12.04
CA SER A 261 6.19 5.73 -11.39
C SER A 261 5.78 4.59 -12.33
N ALA A 262 5.52 4.92 -13.60
CA ALA A 262 5.21 3.97 -14.67
C ALA A 262 6.36 2.95 -14.89
N GLN A 263 7.59 3.44 -14.99
CA GLN A 263 8.77 2.60 -15.23
C GLN A 263 9.11 1.75 -13.99
N ALA A 264 8.98 2.31 -12.78
CA ALA A 264 9.15 1.56 -11.54
C ALA A 264 8.09 0.47 -11.37
N LEU A 265 6.83 0.73 -11.77
CA LEU A 265 5.77 -0.27 -11.79
C LEU A 265 6.11 -1.41 -12.77
N GLN A 266 6.69 -1.09 -13.93
CA GLN A 266 7.17 -2.11 -14.87
C GLN A 266 8.26 -2.99 -14.24
N TYR A 267 9.21 -2.42 -13.50
CA TYR A 267 10.23 -3.19 -12.77
C TYR A 267 9.63 -4.14 -11.73
N LEU A 268 8.57 -3.72 -11.02
CA LEU A 268 7.82 -4.60 -10.12
C LEU A 268 7.12 -5.74 -10.87
N HIS A 269 6.53 -5.46 -12.04
CA HIS A 269 5.91 -6.48 -12.87
C HIS A 269 6.92 -7.52 -13.37
N ASP A 270 8.10 -7.08 -13.79
CA ASP A 270 9.14 -7.98 -14.28
C ASP A 270 9.70 -8.84 -13.14
N PHE A 271 9.88 -8.26 -11.94
CA PHE A 271 10.24 -9.01 -10.74
C PHE A 271 9.15 -10.03 -10.33
N ALA A 272 7.88 -9.61 -10.33
CA ALA A 272 6.77 -10.50 -10.02
C ALA A 272 6.65 -11.66 -11.03
N ARG A 273 6.98 -11.41 -12.30
CA ARG A 273 7.04 -12.43 -13.35
C ARG A 273 8.21 -13.39 -13.14
N LEU A 274 9.40 -12.87 -12.83
CA LEU A 274 10.61 -13.66 -12.58
C LEU A 274 10.41 -14.67 -11.45
N HIS A 275 9.78 -14.24 -10.35
CA HIS A 275 9.58 -15.09 -9.17
C HIS A 275 8.20 -15.75 -9.08
N ASN A 276 7.31 -15.45 -10.04
CA ASN A 276 5.88 -15.82 -10.01
C ASN A 276 5.19 -15.44 -8.69
N VAL A 277 5.32 -14.17 -8.28
CA VAL A 277 4.84 -13.64 -6.99
C VAL A 277 3.79 -12.53 -7.14
N TYR A 278 2.94 -12.62 -8.16
CA TYR A 278 1.84 -11.66 -8.36
C TYR A 278 0.88 -11.56 -7.17
N ASP A 279 0.69 -12.65 -6.43
CA ASP A 279 -0.10 -12.65 -5.20
C ASP A 279 0.51 -11.75 -4.12
N ARG A 280 1.83 -11.80 -3.96
CA ARG A 280 2.56 -10.92 -3.03
C ARG A 280 2.66 -9.50 -3.57
N LEU A 281 2.72 -9.31 -4.88
CA LEU A 281 2.68 -7.96 -5.48
C LEU A 281 1.35 -7.25 -5.15
N LEU A 282 0.22 -7.96 -5.21
CA LEU A 282 -1.08 -7.46 -4.76
C LEU A 282 -1.11 -7.19 -3.26
N ALA A 283 -0.66 -8.14 -2.45
CA ALA A 283 -0.63 -7.99 -1.00
C ALA A 283 0.26 -6.82 -0.55
N ALA A 284 1.40 -6.63 -1.22
CA ALA A 284 2.32 -5.54 -0.96
C ALA A 284 1.70 -4.18 -1.30
N LEU A 285 0.91 -4.07 -2.38
CA LEU A 285 0.18 -2.84 -2.66
C LEU A 285 -0.78 -2.52 -1.52
N THR A 286 -1.60 -3.49 -1.10
CA THR A 286 -2.54 -3.29 0.02
C THR A 286 -1.82 -2.87 1.31
N ALA A 287 -0.69 -3.49 1.64
CA ALA A 287 0.13 -3.10 2.79
C ALA A 287 0.75 -1.69 2.63
N THR A 288 1.15 -1.32 1.42
CA THR A 288 1.67 0.04 1.17
C THR A 288 0.58 1.09 1.39
N LEU A 289 -0.68 0.77 1.05
CA LEU A 289 -1.82 1.67 1.29
C LEU A 289 -2.16 1.87 2.78
N THR A 290 -1.60 1.10 3.72
CA THR A 290 -1.78 1.34 5.16
C THR A 290 -0.73 2.26 5.77
N ILE A 291 0.40 2.50 5.08
CA ILE A 291 1.52 3.31 5.58
C ILE A 291 1.09 4.72 6.04
N PRO A 292 0.27 5.49 5.29
CA PRO A 292 -0.16 6.81 5.76
C PRO A 292 -0.90 6.76 7.10
N GLU A 293 -1.73 5.74 7.30
CA GLU A 293 -2.52 5.58 8.53
C GLU A 293 -1.65 5.13 9.71
N GLU A 294 -0.68 4.24 9.49
CA GLU A 294 0.30 3.83 10.50
C GLU A 294 1.12 5.03 10.98
N LYS A 295 1.63 5.82 10.04
CA LYS A 295 2.37 7.05 10.32
C LYS A 295 1.53 8.05 11.12
N ARG A 296 0.27 8.23 10.75
CA ARG A 296 -0.65 9.14 11.44
C ARG A 296 -0.88 8.75 12.90
N HIS A 297 -0.94 7.45 13.18
CA HIS A 297 -1.10 6.93 14.54
C HIS A 297 0.23 6.77 15.30
N GLY A 298 1.37 7.12 14.67
CA GLY A 298 2.69 6.92 15.25
C GLY A 298 3.04 5.44 15.45
N VAL A 299 2.38 4.55 14.71
CA VAL A 299 2.64 3.11 14.74
C VAL A 299 3.84 2.81 13.83
N PRO A 300 4.85 2.07 14.31
CA PRO A 300 5.96 1.65 13.47
C PRO A 300 5.46 0.77 12.32
N VAL A 301 6.01 0.99 11.12
CA VAL A 301 5.77 0.09 9.98
C VAL A 301 6.63 -1.14 10.20
N VAL A 302 6.03 -2.30 10.39
CA VAL A 302 6.78 -3.55 10.58
C VAL A 302 6.44 -4.51 9.46
N LEU A 303 7.47 -4.95 8.73
CA LEU A 303 7.33 -5.82 7.57
C LEU A 303 7.83 -7.23 7.89
N PRO A 304 7.31 -8.27 7.22
CA PRO A 304 7.80 -9.61 7.40
C PRO A 304 9.24 -9.74 6.92
N ARG A 305 10.03 -10.51 7.67
CA ARG A 305 11.35 -10.90 7.20
C ARG A 305 11.26 -11.73 5.93
N PRO A 306 12.14 -11.45 4.94
CA PRO A 306 12.21 -12.25 3.75
C PRO A 306 12.55 -13.71 4.05
N GLY A 307 11.82 -14.62 3.42
CA GLY A 307 12.12 -16.05 3.49
C GLY A 307 13.23 -16.40 2.50
N HIS A 308 14.19 -17.22 2.91
CA HIS A 308 15.21 -17.77 2.02
C HIS A 308 14.54 -18.52 0.86
N ALA A 309 14.78 -18.07 -0.37
CA ALA A 309 14.23 -18.72 -1.55
C ALA A 309 14.99 -20.04 -1.81
N LEU A 310 14.27 -21.16 -1.80
CA LEU A 310 14.74 -22.38 -2.44
C LEU A 310 14.31 -22.30 -3.91
N ALA A 311 15.29 -22.45 -4.80
CA ALA A 311 15.23 -22.44 -6.27
C ALA A 311 13.87 -22.18 -6.96
N ALA A 312 13.85 -21.20 -7.86
CA ALA A 312 12.73 -20.93 -8.75
C ALA A 312 12.34 -22.19 -9.56
N SER A 313 11.19 -22.77 -9.23
CA SER A 313 10.56 -23.78 -10.07
C SER A 313 9.84 -23.06 -11.22
N LYS A 314 10.12 -23.47 -12.47
CA LYS A 314 9.36 -23.04 -13.66
C LYS A 314 7.89 -23.43 -13.47
N LYS A 315 7.07 -22.48 -13.08
CA LYS A 315 5.63 -22.66 -12.86
C LYS A 315 4.85 -21.90 -13.91
N ALA A 316 3.63 -22.38 -14.19
CA ALA A 316 2.65 -21.63 -14.97
C ALA A 316 2.46 -20.23 -14.34
N GLN A 317 2.37 -19.21 -15.20
CA GLN A 317 2.12 -17.84 -14.76
C GLN A 317 0.78 -17.77 -14.03
N SER A 318 0.79 -17.15 -12.85
CA SER A 318 -0.44 -16.92 -12.08
C SER A 318 -1.39 -16.00 -12.84
N THR A 319 -2.67 -16.36 -12.92
CA THR A 319 -3.73 -15.50 -13.51
C THR A 319 -3.98 -14.21 -12.74
N LEU A 320 -3.38 -14.06 -11.55
CA LEU A 320 -3.48 -12.85 -10.73
C LEU A 320 -2.84 -11.62 -11.38
N PHE A 321 -2.00 -11.77 -12.40
CA PHE A 321 -1.42 -10.62 -13.10
C PHE A 321 -2.49 -9.67 -13.66
N CYS A 322 -3.64 -10.19 -14.09
CA CYS A 322 -4.78 -9.38 -14.57
C CYS A 322 -5.45 -8.55 -13.47
N MET A 323 -5.17 -8.84 -12.19
CA MET A 323 -5.74 -8.13 -11.06
C MET A 323 -4.84 -6.99 -10.55
N ILE A 324 -3.59 -6.91 -11.03
CA ILE A 324 -2.71 -5.79 -10.70
C ILE A 324 -3.29 -4.52 -11.34
N PRO A 325 -3.49 -3.45 -10.55
CA PRO A 325 -4.10 -2.24 -11.08
C PRO A 325 -3.16 -1.57 -12.07
N PRO A 326 -3.67 -1.10 -13.21
CA PRO A 326 -2.89 -0.27 -14.12
C PRO A 326 -2.58 1.08 -13.47
N GLU A 327 -1.52 1.74 -13.95
CA GLU A 327 -1.03 3.04 -13.47
C GLU A 327 -2.13 4.10 -13.29
N ARG A 328 -3.06 4.19 -14.25
CA ARG A 328 -4.20 5.15 -14.20
C ARG A 328 -5.10 5.02 -12.96
N LEU A 329 -5.07 3.89 -12.27
CA LEU A 329 -5.84 3.68 -11.04
C LEU A 329 -5.04 4.05 -9.78
N LEU A 330 -3.73 4.26 -9.85
CA LEU A 330 -2.89 4.60 -8.69
C LEU A 330 -3.39 5.86 -7.96
N PRO A 331 -3.75 6.97 -8.64
CA PRO A 331 -4.29 8.14 -7.95
C PRO A 331 -5.57 7.86 -7.14
N HIS A 332 -6.38 6.88 -7.55
CA HIS A 332 -7.59 6.49 -6.81
C HIS A 332 -7.24 5.72 -5.53
N PHE A 333 -6.27 4.80 -5.61
CA PHE A 333 -5.77 4.10 -4.42
C PHE A 333 -5.04 5.04 -3.46
N MET A 334 -4.30 6.01 -3.99
CA MET A 334 -3.65 7.05 -3.20
C MET A 334 -4.68 7.90 -2.45
N ALA A 335 -5.73 8.36 -3.13
CA ALA A 335 -6.83 9.06 -2.47
C ALA A 335 -7.48 8.19 -1.39
N PHE A 336 -7.80 6.92 -1.70
CA PHE A 336 -8.35 5.96 -0.73
C PHE A 336 -7.50 5.86 0.55
N SER A 337 -6.19 5.72 0.38
CA SER A 337 -5.21 5.52 1.47
C SER A 337 -5.03 6.74 2.38
N CYS A 338 -5.20 7.95 1.85
CA CYS A 338 -5.01 9.18 2.61
C CYS A 338 -6.31 9.82 3.14
N ILE A 339 -7.49 9.28 2.80
CA ILE A 339 -8.76 9.82 3.31
C ILE A 339 -8.84 9.58 4.81
N PHE A 340 -9.02 10.68 5.54
CA PHE A 340 -9.32 10.64 6.95
C PHE A 340 -10.71 10.00 7.13
N ALA A 341 -10.76 8.81 7.73
CA ALA A 341 -11.91 8.50 8.57
C ALA A 341 -11.84 9.47 9.76
N THR A 342 -12.51 10.61 9.67
CA THR A 342 -12.92 11.31 10.88
C THR A 342 -13.81 10.31 11.59
N GLY A 343 -13.30 9.70 12.66
CA GLY A 343 -14.08 8.84 13.50
C GLY A 343 -15.41 9.52 13.76
N THR A 344 -16.48 8.86 13.36
CA THR A 344 -17.80 9.08 13.93
C THR A 344 -17.68 8.87 15.43
N THR A 345 -17.31 9.92 16.16
CA THR A 345 -17.83 10.14 17.51
C THR A 345 -19.26 10.63 17.34
N ALA A 346 -20.13 9.69 16.99
CA ALA A 346 -21.57 9.82 17.04
C ALA A 346 -22.14 8.46 17.40
N PHE A 347 -21.98 8.09 18.67
CA PHE A 347 -22.93 7.29 19.44
C PHE A 347 -22.88 7.76 20.89
#